data_AF-A0AA95KF07-F1
#
_entry.id   AF-A0AA95KF07-F1
#
_cell.length_a   1.000
_cell.length_b   1.000
_cell.length_c   1.000
_cell.angle_alpha   90.00
_cell.angle_beta   90.00
_cell.angle_gamma   90.00
#
_symmetry.space_group_name_H-M   'P 1'
#
loop_
_entity.id
_entity.type
_entity.pdbx_description
1 polymer ?
#
loop_
_entity_poly.entity_id
_entity_poly.type
_entity_poly.pdbx_seq_one_letter_code
_entity_poly.pdbx_strand_id
1 'polypeptide(L)'
;MATANASTSNFNFSTYSSLFPELTTTEKDVVMLFSIGFSVKKIASMRNVSPFTVKNQLSTAKENLEVNSLDDIRSIALLRLLTEKN
;
A
#
# COMPACT_ATOMS: atom_id res chain seq x y z
N MET A 1 -0.36 -23.28 -25.25
CA MET A 1 -1.23 -23.37 -24.05
C MET A 1 -0.93 -22.19 -23.15
N ALA A 2 -1.97 -21.40 -22.84
CA ALA A 2 -2.10 -20.31 -21.86
C ALA A 2 -0.94 -19.30 -21.65
N THR A 3 -1.15 -18.10 -22.17
CA THR A 3 -0.42 -16.85 -21.90
C THR A 3 -0.69 -16.35 -20.48
N ALA A 4 0.34 -16.24 -19.63
CA ALA A 4 0.25 -15.51 -18.36
C ALA A 4 0.77 -14.07 -18.55
N ASN A 5 -0.11 -13.20 -19.02
CA ASN A 5 0.06 -11.75 -18.98
C ASN A 5 -0.09 -11.28 -17.52
N ALA A 6 1.02 -11.20 -16.79
CA ALA A 6 1.09 -10.39 -15.59
C ALA A 6 2.02 -9.22 -15.92
N SER A 7 1.43 -8.11 -16.31
CA SER A 7 2.07 -6.80 -16.20
C SER A 7 2.32 -6.58 -14.70
N THR A 8 3.41 -7.13 -14.17
CA THR A 8 4.04 -6.66 -12.94
C THR A 8 4.53 -5.26 -13.27
N SER A 9 3.60 -4.31 -13.22
CA SER A 9 3.93 -2.90 -13.10
C SER A 9 4.81 -2.83 -11.86
N ASN A 10 6.12 -2.82 -12.07
CA ASN A 10 7.12 -2.55 -11.04
C ASN A 10 6.86 -1.11 -10.60
N PHE A 11 5.87 -0.92 -9.73
CA PHE A 11 5.59 0.35 -9.10
C PHE A 11 6.79 0.64 -8.21
N ASN A 12 7.71 1.44 -8.73
CA ASN A 12 8.89 1.84 -8.00
C ASN A 12 8.46 2.89 -6.97
N PHE A 13 8.18 2.43 -5.75
CA PHE A 13 7.81 3.31 -4.63
C PHE A 13 9.02 4.00 -3.96
N SER A 14 10.23 3.93 -4.56
CA SER A 14 11.42 4.58 -3.99
C SER A 14 11.24 6.08 -3.76
N THR A 15 10.51 6.76 -4.66
CA THR A 15 10.18 8.19 -4.52
C THR A 15 9.31 8.47 -3.29
N TYR A 16 8.50 7.52 -2.86
CA TYR A 16 7.55 7.66 -1.75
C TYR A 16 8.05 7.04 -0.44
N SER A 17 9.30 6.58 -0.43
CA SER A 17 9.91 6.00 0.77
C SER A 17 10.01 7.00 1.93
N SER A 18 10.14 8.28 1.60
CA SER A 18 10.10 9.46 2.48
C SER A 18 8.71 9.76 3.05
N LEU A 19 7.62 9.32 2.41
CA LEU A 19 6.26 9.68 2.84
C LEU A 19 5.83 8.96 4.12
N PHE A 20 6.41 7.79 4.39
CA PHE A 20 6.07 6.98 5.56
C PHE A 20 7.33 6.43 6.20
N PRO A 21 8.19 7.26 6.81
CA PRO A 21 9.38 6.78 7.52
C PRO A 21 9.07 5.74 8.61
N GLU A 22 7.87 5.80 9.19
CA GLU A 22 7.34 4.91 10.23
C GLU A 22 6.92 3.52 9.74
N LEU A 23 6.86 3.29 8.42
CA LEU A 23 6.44 2.01 7.83
C LEU A 23 7.61 1.20 7.27
N THR A 24 7.48 -0.13 7.28
CA THR A 24 8.40 -1.01 6.54
C THR A 24 8.17 -0.89 5.03
N THR A 25 9.18 -1.22 4.21
CA THR A 25 9.07 -1.18 2.74
C THR A 25 7.84 -1.95 2.23
N THR A 26 7.57 -3.12 2.81
CA THR A 26 6.43 -3.96 2.41
C THR A 26 5.08 -3.37 2.82
N GLU A 27 5.01 -2.64 3.94
CA GLU A 27 3.78 -1.95 4.35
C GLU A 27 3.53 -0.73 3.49
N LYS A 28 4.58 0.02 3.11
CA LYS A 28 4.47 1.17 2.19
C LYS A 28 3.82 0.77 0.88
N ASP A 29 4.27 -0.34 0.27
CA ASP A 29 3.68 -0.83 -0.99
C ASP A 29 2.20 -1.14 -0.84
N VAL A 30 1.82 -1.80 0.27
CA VAL A 30 0.43 -2.18 0.55
C VAL A 30 -0.44 -0.96 0.80
N VAL A 31 0.05 -0.02 1.61
CA VAL A 31 -0.63 1.24 1.93
C VAL A 31 -0.84 2.06 0.67
N MET A 32 0.17 2.19 -0.20
CA MET A 32 0.05 2.93 -1.45
C MET A 32 -0.98 2.31 -2.40
N LEU A 33 -0.92 0.99 -2.63
CA LEU A 33 -1.90 0.30 -3.47
C LEU A 33 -3.32 0.41 -2.89
N PHE A 34 -3.46 0.27 -1.58
CA PHE A 34 -4.75 0.40 -0.91
C PHE A 34 -5.33 1.82 -1.00
N SER A 35 -4.47 2.84 -0.92
CA SER A 35 -4.84 4.26 -0.98
C SER A 35 -5.32 4.68 -2.36
N ILE A 36 -4.78 4.08 -3.42
CA ILE A 36 -5.24 4.27 -4.80
C ILE A 36 -6.60 3.58 -5.06
N GLY A 37 -7.05 2.71 -4.15
CA GLY A 37 -8.37 2.06 -4.22
C GLY A 37 -8.33 0.57 -4.58
N PHE A 38 -7.15 -0.06 -4.63
CA PHE A 38 -7.10 -1.51 -4.83
C PHE A 38 -7.67 -2.26 -3.62
N SER A 39 -8.45 -3.30 -3.88
CA SER A 39 -8.97 -4.17 -2.83
C SER A 39 -7.87 -5.06 -2.26
N VAL A 40 -8.01 -5.46 -0.99
CA VAL A 40 -7.10 -6.41 -0.31
C VAL A 40 -6.83 -7.67 -1.14
N LYS A 41 -7.86 -8.23 -1.78
CA LYS A 41 -7.73 -9.43 -2.64
C LYS A 41 -6.87 -9.14 -3.86
N LYS A 42 -7.03 -7.98 -4.49
CA LYS A 42 -6.24 -7.58 -5.66
C LYS A 42 -4.79 -7.33 -5.28
N ILE A 43 -4.55 -6.65 -4.17
CA ILE A 43 -3.19 -6.41 -3.62
C ILE A 43 -2.51 -7.73 -3.29
N ALA A 44 -3.22 -8.67 -2.66
CA ALA A 44 -2.72 -9.99 -2.34
C ALA A 44 -2.28 -10.76 -3.60
N SER A 45 -3.12 -10.73 -4.64
CA SER A 45 -2.79 -11.31 -5.95
C SER A 45 -1.60 -10.62 -6.62
N MET A 46 -1.51 -9.29 -6.56
CA MET A 46 -0.39 -8.53 -7.15
C MET A 46 0.93 -8.80 -6.45
N ARG A 47 0.91 -9.00 -5.13
CA ARG A 47 2.10 -9.23 -4.30
C ARG A 47 2.40 -10.71 -4.07
N ASN A 48 1.59 -11.62 -4.63
CA ASN A 48 1.68 -13.06 -4.45
C ASN A 48 1.72 -13.49 -2.95
N VAL A 49 0.90 -12.85 -2.12
CA VAL A 49 0.74 -13.14 -0.69
C VAL A 49 -0.71 -13.47 -0.35
N SER A 50 -0.97 -13.96 0.86
CA SER A 50 -2.35 -14.21 1.29
C SER A 50 -3.11 -12.89 1.54
N PRO A 51 -4.43 -12.84 1.31
CA PRO A 51 -5.26 -11.70 1.72
C PRO A 51 -5.19 -11.41 3.22
N PHE A 52 -4.96 -12.44 4.04
CA PHE A 52 -4.75 -12.29 5.48
C PHE A 52 -3.47 -11.51 5.78
N THR A 53 -2.36 -11.82 5.09
CA THR A 53 -1.10 -11.09 5.20
C THR A 53 -1.28 -9.61 4.87
N VAL A 54 -2.03 -9.29 3.81
CA VAL A 54 -2.32 -7.89 3.43
C VAL A 54 -3.15 -7.18 4.49
N LYS A 55 -4.17 -7.84 5.07
CA LYS A 55 -4.95 -7.26 6.17
C LYS A 55 -4.08 -6.99 7.39
N ASN A 56 -3.19 -7.93 7.74
CA ASN A 56 -2.28 -7.76 8.87
C ASN A 56 -1.33 -6.58 8.63
N GLN A 57 -0.73 -6.48 7.45
CA GLN A 57 0.12 -5.34 7.07
C GLN A 57 -0.62 -4.01 7.13
N LEU A 58 -1.88 -3.96 6.68
CA LEU A 58 -2.71 -2.75 6.83
C LEU A 58 -3.04 -2.44 8.30
N SER A 59 -3.24 -3.45 9.15
CA SER A 59 -3.48 -3.27 10.58
C SER A 59 -2.24 -2.72 11.29
N THR A 60 -1.07 -3.30 11.03
CA THR A 60 0.20 -2.81 11.59
C THR A 60 0.51 -1.40 11.08
N ALA A 61 0.27 -1.11 9.79
CA ALA A 61 0.39 0.24 9.28
C ALA A 61 -0.58 1.21 9.95
N LYS A 62 -1.81 0.78 10.26
CA LYS A 62 -2.79 1.59 11.00
C LYS A 62 -2.26 2.01 12.37
N GLU A 63 -1.64 1.07 13.08
CA GLU A 63 -1.05 1.29 14.40
C GLU A 63 0.16 2.23 14.32
N ASN A 64 1.06 1.99 13.36
CA ASN A 64 2.25 2.83 13.16
C ASN A 64 1.92 4.25 12.70
N LEU A 65 0.83 4.43 11.93
CA LEU A 65 0.33 5.74 11.51
C LEU A 65 -0.55 6.42 12.57
N GLU A 66 -0.80 5.75 13.71
CA GLU A 66 -1.66 6.23 14.79
C GLU A 66 -3.07 6.65 14.34
N VAL A 67 -3.65 5.88 13.40
CA VAL A 67 -4.99 6.14 12.88
C VAL A 67 -6.05 5.16 13.37
N ASN A 68 -7.31 5.56 13.28
CA ASN A 68 -8.42 4.82 13.87
C ASN A 68 -9.05 3.84 12.88
N SER A 69 -9.00 4.15 11.58
CA SER A 69 -9.64 3.38 10.52
C SER A 69 -8.71 3.10 9.33
N LEU A 70 -9.05 2.10 8.51
CA LEU A 70 -8.37 1.89 7.23
C LEU A 70 -8.67 3.03 6.24
N ASP A 71 -9.82 3.68 6.35
CA ASP A 71 -10.15 4.82 5.49
C ASP A 71 -9.27 6.04 5.81
N ASP A 72 -8.85 6.18 7.07
CA ASP A 72 -7.86 7.19 7.49
C ASP A 72 -6.51 6.95 6.83
N ILE A 73 -6.08 5.69 6.69
CA ILE A 73 -4.83 5.33 5.98
C ILE A 73 -4.87 5.89 4.55
N ARG A 74 -5.99 5.70 3.82
CA ARG A 74 -6.13 6.24 2.46
C ARG A 74 -6.04 7.75 2.46
N SER A 75 -6.74 8.40 3.39
CA SER A 75 -6.81 9.85 3.50
C SER A 75 -5.42 10.44 3.77
N ILE A 76 -4.70 9.93 4.77
CA ILE A 76 -3.34 10.38 5.09
C ILE A 76 -2.38 10.11 3.93
N ALA A 77 -2.45 8.93 3.32
CA ALA A 77 -1.54 8.60 2.24
C ALA A 77 -1.71 9.52 1.02
N LEU A 78 -2.96 9.80 0.64
CA LEU A 78 -3.26 10.73 -0.46
C LEU A 78 -2.89 12.17 -0.09
N LEU A 79 -3.16 12.60 1.15
CA LEU A 79 -2.75 13.93 1.63
C LEU A 79 -1.24 14.11 1.57
N ARG A 80 -0.46 13.16 2.12
CA ARG A 80 1.01 13.18 2.12
C ARG A 80 1.55 13.21 0.69
N LEU A 81 0.99 12.41 -0.21
CA LEU A 81 1.34 12.37 -1.63
C LEU A 81 1.07 13.72 -2.34
N LEU A 82 -0.04 14.39 -2.01
CA LEU A 82 -0.37 15.70 -2.58
C LEU A 82 0.53 16.80 -2.03
N THR A 83 0.92 16.73 -0.76
CA THR A 83 1.76 17.75 -0.11
C THR A 83 3.25 17.63 -0.43
N GLU A 84 3.76 16.47 -0.86
CA GLU A 84 5.20 16.28 -1.18
C GLU A 84 5.69 17.15 -2.35
N LYS A 85 4.78 17.72 -3.16
CA LYS A 85 5.11 18.46 -4.38
C LYS A 85 4.99 20.00 -4.28
N ASN A 86 4.84 20.56 -3.09
CA ASN A 86 4.82 22.03 -2.88
C ASN A 86 6.10 22.54 -2.21
#